data_AF-A0A0W1F6G6-F1
#
_entry.id   AF-A0A0W1F6G6-F1
#
_cell.length_a   1.000
_cell.length_b   1.000
_cell.length_c   1.000
_cell.angle_alpha   90.00
_cell.angle_beta   90.00
_cell.angle_gamma   90.00
#
_symmetry.space_group_name_H-M   'P 1'
#
loop_
_entity.id
_entity.type
_entity.pdbx_description
1 polymer ?
#
loop_
_entity_poly.entity_id
_entity_poly.type
_entity_poly.pdbx_seq_one_letter_code
_entity_poly.pdbx_strand_id
1 'polypeptide(L)'
;MRSQSDIDEVAVQRGIGLMAFEALWPVLRRRDDAEVRGFPGLESWRARHALRYGMTMRFVGELVERCRRLAGEEDLTPAERAALHAVVEAFDSRRR
;
A
#
# COMPACT_ATOMS: atom_id res chain seq x y z
N MET A 1 13.72 -15.67 20.56
CA MET A 1 12.69 -14.85 21.22
C MET A 1 12.69 -13.50 20.48
N ARG A 2 11.60 -13.11 19.81
CA ARG A 2 11.51 -11.76 19.21
C ARG A 2 11.21 -10.76 20.33
N SER A 3 11.82 -9.59 20.29
CA SER A 3 11.52 -8.51 21.25
C SER A 3 10.09 -8.00 21.02
N GLN A 4 9.42 -7.50 22.06
CA GLN A 4 8.11 -6.83 21.92
C GLN A 4 8.17 -5.72 20.86
N SER A 5 9.30 -5.00 20.79
CA SER A 5 9.57 -3.98 19.77
C SER A 5 9.54 -4.52 18.34
N ASP A 6 10.03 -5.74 18.09
CA ASP A 6 10.03 -6.37 16.76
C ASP A 6 8.60 -6.75 16.34
N ILE A 7 7.76 -7.13 17.31
CA ILE A 7 6.35 -7.49 17.08
C ILE A 7 5.56 -6.24 16.72
N ASP A 8 5.79 -5.14 17.44
CA ASP A 8 5.12 -3.86 17.19
C ASP A 8 5.52 -3.28 15.83
N GLU A 9 6.80 -3.39 15.44
CA GLU A 9 7.27 -2.97 14.12
C GLU A 9 6.59 -3.77 12.99
N VAL A 10 6.53 -5.11 13.11
CA VAL A 10 5.86 -5.96 12.12
C VAL A 10 4.35 -5.65 12.02
N ALA A 11 3.68 -5.40 13.15
CA ALA A 11 2.26 -5.06 13.16
C ALA A 11 1.98 -3.72 12.48
N VAL A 12 2.81 -2.71 12.74
CA VAL A 12 2.71 -1.38 12.13
C VAL A 12 2.93 -1.45 10.61
N GLN A 13 3.95 -2.20 10.19
CA GLN A 13 4.26 -2.38 8.77
C GLN A 13 3.14 -3.10 8.03
N ARG A 14 2.52 -4.09 8.67
CA ARG A 14 1.30 -4.70 8.15
C ARG A 14 0.19 -3.65 8.00
N GLY A 15 -0.05 -2.83 9.02
CA GLY A 15 -1.04 -1.75 8.96
C GLY A 15 -0.82 -0.80 7.78
N ILE A 16 0.41 -0.33 7.57
CA ILE A 16 0.75 0.56 6.45
C ILE A 16 0.56 -0.15 5.10
N GLY A 17 0.99 -1.41 4.99
CA GLY A 17 0.77 -2.21 3.78
C GLY A 17 -0.71 -2.36 3.44
N LEU A 18 -1.57 -2.58 4.44
CA LEU A 18 -3.02 -2.65 4.26
C LEU A 18 -3.59 -1.32 3.74
N MET A 19 -3.21 -0.20 4.37
CA MET A 19 -3.62 1.14 3.92
C MET A 19 -3.16 1.41 2.49
N ALA A 20 -1.94 1.03 2.12
CA ALA A 20 -1.42 1.20 0.78
C ALA A 20 -2.26 0.45 -0.26
N PHE A 21 -2.65 -0.79 0.02
CA PHE A 21 -3.55 -1.54 -0.87
C PHE A 21 -4.92 -0.88 -1.02
N GLU A 22 -5.51 -0.39 0.08
CA GLU A 22 -6.79 0.29 0.06
C GLU A 22 -6.75 1.61 -0.72
N ALA A 23 -5.64 2.34 -0.65
CA ALA A 23 -5.44 3.57 -1.42
C ALA A 23 -5.16 3.30 -2.90
N LEU A 24 -4.35 2.29 -3.22
CA LEU A 24 -3.96 1.98 -4.60
C LEU A 24 -5.07 1.33 -5.41
N TRP A 25 -5.84 0.41 -4.82
CA TRP A 25 -6.86 -0.35 -5.52
C TRP A 25 -7.88 0.49 -6.31
N PRO A 26 -8.57 1.49 -5.72
CA PRO A 26 -9.56 2.29 -6.45
C PRO A 26 -8.90 3.07 -7.60
N VAL A 27 -7.70 3.60 -7.40
CA VAL A 27 -6.94 4.35 -8.41
C VAL A 27 -6.60 3.45 -9.60
N LEU A 28 -6.00 2.29 -9.33
CA LEU A 28 -5.60 1.34 -10.37
C LEU A 28 -6.83 0.76 -11.09
N ARG A 29 -7.94 0.52 -10.38
CA ARG A 29 -9.18 0.00 -10.98
C ARG A 29 -9.83 1.03 -11.90
N ARG A 30 -9.92 2.29 -11.49
CA ARG A 30 -10.47 3.38 -12.31
C ARG A 30 -9.65 3.57 -13.59
N ARG A 31 -8.33 3.48 -13.48
CA ARG A 31 -7.39 3.59 -14.62
C ARG A 31 -7.32 2.34 -15.48
N ASP A 32 -8.09 1.30 -15.14
CA ASP A 32 -8.06 0.02 -15.82
C ASP A 32 -6.62 -0.54 -15.95
N ASP A 33 -5.83 -0.44 -14.87
CA ASP A 33 -4.45 -0.89 -14.85
C ASP A 33 -4.39 -2.43 -15.00
N ALA A 34 -3.52 -2.91 -15.89
CA ALA A 34 -3.38 -4.33 -16.21
C ALA A 34 -3.14 -5.20 -14.96
N GLU A 35 -2.50 -4.65 -13.94
CA GLU A 35 -2.23 -5.35 -12.69
C GLU A 35 -3.51 -5.75 -11.94
N VAL A 36 -4.54 -4.92 -11.97
CA VAL A 36 -5.77 -5.14 -11.20
C VAL A 36 -6.90 -5.74 -12.03
N ARG A 37 -6.79 -5.77 -13.37
CA ARG A 37 -7.80 -6.34 -14.29
C ARG A 37 -8.13 -7.80 -14.01
N GLY A 38 -7.13 -8.60 -13.64
CA GLY A 38 -7.30 -10.03 -13.38
C GLY A 38 -7.92 -10.36 -12.03
N PHE A 39 -8.23 -9.36 -11.20
CA PHE A 39 -8.64 -9.56 -9.83
C PHE A 39 -10.09 -9.09 -9.61
N PRO A 40 -10.99 -9.96 -9.12
CA PRO A 40 -12.39 -9.60 -8.88
C PRO A 40 -12.56 -8.55 -7.76
N GLY A 41 -11.58 -8.40 -6.88
CA GLY A 41 -11.66 -7.48 -5.74
C GLY A 41 -10.33 -7.24 -5.05
N LEU A 42 -10.31 -6.21 -4.19
CA LEU A 42 -9.15 -5.79 -3.40
C LEU A 42 -8.53 -6.98 -2.65
N GLU A 43 -9.33 -7.82 -2.01
CA GLU A 43 -8.85 -8.96 -1.23
C GLU A 43 -8.11 -9.99 -2.08
N SER A 44 -8.63 -10.30 -3.28
CA SER A 44 -7.99 -11.24 -4.20
C SER A 44 -6.65 -10.71 -4.74
N TRP A 45 -6.57 -9.41 -5.01
CA TRP A 45 -5.34 -8.74 -5.42
C TRP A 45 -4.32 -8.70 -4.27
N ARG A 46 -4.77 -8.37 -3.06
CA ARG A 46 -3.95 -8.44 -1.83
C ARG A 46 -3.41 -9.83 -1.58
N ALA A 47 -4.24 -10.86 -1.68
CA ALA A 47 -3.85 -12.25 -1.48
C ALA A 47 -2.75 -12.66 -2.47
N ARG A 48 -2.86 -12.27 -3.75
CA ARG A 48 -1.82 -12.53 -4.76
C ARG A 48 -0.47 -11.95 -4.36
N HIS A 49 -0.47 -10.72 -3.86
CA HIS A 49 0.73 -10.02 -3.45
C HIS A 49 1.33 -10.60 -2.16
N ALA A 50 0.49 -10.95 -1.19
CA ALA A 50 0.92 -11.65 0.03
C ALA A 50 1.61 -12.99 -0.31
N LEU A 51 1.06 -13.74 -1.27
CA LEU A 51 1.67 -14.99 -1.76
C LEU A 51 2.98 -14.75 -2.52
N ARG A 52 3.11 -13.64 -3.26
CA ARG A 52 4.29 -13.34 -4.07
C ARG A 52 5.47 -12.83 -3.24
N TYR A 53 5.20 -12.06 -2.20
CA TYR A 53 6.24 -11.27 -1.51
C TYR A 53 6.34 -11.55 0.00
N GLY A 54 5.52 -12.47 0.54
CA GLY A 54 5.58 -12.88 1.94
C GLY A 54 5.33 -11.75 2.95
N MET A 55 4.68 -10.65 2.53
CA MET A 55 4.50 -9.42 3.33
C MET A 55 5.81 -8.94 3.99
N THR A 56 6.90 -8.91 3.22
CA THR A 56 8.20 -8.42 3.69
C THR A 56 8.23 -6.90 3.79
N MET A 57 9.11 -6.37 4.66
CA MET A 57 9.38 -4.92 4.80
C MET A 57 9.68 -4.23 3.47
N ARG A 58 10.45 -4.89 2.60
CA ARG A 58 10.77 -4.41 1.26
C ARG A 58 9.52 -4.18 0.42
N PHE A 59 8.54 -5.07 0.53
CA PHE A 59 7.29 -4.98 -0.21
C PHE A 59 6.40 -3.83 0.27
N VAL A 60 6.35 -3.55 1.57
CA VAL A 60 5.64 -2.36 2.09
C VAL A 60 6.26 -1.08 1.54
N GLY A 61 7.59 -0.99 1.52
CA GLY A 61 8.29 0.13 0.88
C GLY A 61 7.93 0.30 -0.59
N GLU A 62 7.90 -0.78 -1.36
CA GLU A 62 7.50 -0.75 -2.79
C GLU A 62 6.07 -0.24 -2.99
N LEU A 63 5.12 -0.64 -2.14
CA LEU A 63 3.74 -0.13 -2.17
C LEU A 63 3.67 1.37 -1.85
N VAL A 64 4.39 1.81 -0.82
CA VAL A 64 4.41 3.23 -0.42
C VAL A 64 5.07 4.10 -1.50
N GLU A 65 6.16 3.67 -2.11
CA GLU A 65 6.77 4.41 -3.23
C GLU A 65 5.82 4.54 -4.42
N ARG A 66 5.00 3.51 -4.65
CA ARG A 66 3.95 3.59 -5.67
C ARG A 66 2.87 4.59 -5.27
N CYS A 67 2.45 4.63 -4.01
CA CYS A 67 1.54 5.66 -3.52
C CYS A 67 2.12 7.06 -3.74
N ARG A 68 3.41 7.27 -3.40
CA ARG A 68 4.10 8.55 -3.59
C ARG A 68 4.14 8.99 -5.04
N ARG A 69 4.45 8.08 -5.96
CA ARG A 69 4.46 8.37 -7.41
C ARG A 69 3.09 8.78 -7.91
N LEU A 70 2.07 7.99 -7.61
CA LEU A 70 0.71 8.25 -8.06
C LEU A 70 0.15 9.53 -7.46
N ALA A 71 0.44 9.83 -6.19
CA ALA A 71 -0.02 11.05 -5.52
C ALA A 71 0.45 12.34 -6.21
N GLY A 72 1.56 12.28 -6.98
CA GLY A 72 2.06 13.40 -7.78
C GLY A 72 1.40 13.55 -9.15
N GLU A 73 0.54 12.62 -9.57
CA GLU A 73 -0.11 12.68 -10.89
C GLU A 73 -1.33 13.63 -10.87
N GLU A 74 -1.64 14.22 -12.02
CA GLU A 74 -2.73 15.20 -12.17
C GLU A 74 -4.11 14.54 -12.26
N ASP A 75 -4.20 13.34 -12.84
CA ASP A 75 -5.45 12.58 -13.02
C ASP A 75 -5.87 11.81 -11.75
N LEU A 76 -5.98 12.51 -10.61
CA LEU A 76 -6.52 11.96 -9.37
C LEU A 76 -7.67 12.80 -8.85
N THR A 77 -8.71 12.12 -8.37
CA THR A 77 -9.73 12.78 -7.55
C THR A 77 -9.11 13.27 -6.24
N PRO A 78 -9.69 14.30 -5.59
CA PRO A 78 -9.20 14.77 -4.29
C PRO A 78 -9.15 13.65 -3.22
N ALA A 79 -10.13 12.74 -3.25
CA ALA A 79 -10.17 11.60 -2.32
C ALA A 79 -9.04 10.59 -2.57
N GLU A 80 -8.77 10.24 -3.83
CA GLU A 80 -7.65 9.37 -4.19
C GLU A 80 -6.31 9.99 -3.78
N ARG A 81 -6.12 11.28 -4.07
CA ARG A 81 -4.89 12.01 -3.71
C ARG A 81 -4.67 12.04 -2.20
N ALA A 82 -5.72 12.33 -1.43
CA ALA A 82 -5.66 12.34 0.03
C ALA A 82 -5.32 10.96 0.60
N ALA A 83 -5.95 9.89 0.08
CA ALA A 83 -5.67 8.53 0.53
C ALA A 83 -4.22 8.10 0.27
N LEU A 84 -3.68 8.42 -0.92
CA LEU A 84 -2.28 8.12 -1.25
C LEU A 84 -1.31 8.92 -0.37
N HIS A 85 -1.58 10.21 -0.11
CA HIS A 85 -0.76 11.02 0.79
C HIS A 85 -0.78 10.51 2.23
N ALA A 86 -1.94 10.10 2.75
CA ALA A 86 -2.06 9.57 4.11
C ALA A 86 -1.17 8.32 4.33
N VAL A 87 -1.07 7.45 3.31
CA VAL A 87 -0.18 6.29 3.34
C VAL A 87 1.29 6.71 3.42
N VAL A 88 1.69 7.68 2.59
CA VAL A 88 3.07 8.19 2.56
C VAL A 88 3.43 8.86 3.89
N GLU A 89 2.54 9.69 4.44
CA GLU A 89 2.71 10.36 5.72
C GLU A 89 2.84 9.35 6.87
N ALA A 90 1.98 8.32 6.90
CA ALA A 90 2.03 7.26 7.91
C ALA A 90 3.34 6.48 7.87
N PHE A 91 3.89 6.23 6.68
CA PHE A 91 5.17 5.56 6.52
C PHE A 91 6.35 6.46 6.91
N ASP A 92 6.38 7.71 6.45
CA ASP A 92 7.48 8.64 6.70
C ASP A 92 7.56 9.04 8.18
N SER A 93 6.42 9.15 8.87
CA SER A 93 6.35 9.44 10.31
C SER A 93 6.97 8.34 11.18
N ARG A 94 7.14 7.13 10.64
CA ARG A 94 7.77 6.00 11.34
C ARG A 94 9.27 5.88 11.10
N ARG A 95 9.81 6.58 10.09
CA ARG A 95 11.24 6.57 9.75
C ARG A 95 12.02 7.68 10.44
N ARG A 96 11.35 8.59 11.14
CA ARG A 96 11.93 9.67 11.94
C ARG A 96 12.13 9.22 13.38
#